data_AF-D2RFN7-F1
#
_entry.id   AF-D2RFN7-F1
#
_cell.length_a   1.000
_cell.length_b   1.000
_cell.length_c   1.000
_cell.angle_alpha   90.00
_cell.angle_beta   90.00
_cell.angle_gamma   90.00
#
_symmetry.space_group_name_H-M   'P 1'
#
loop_
_entity.id
_entity.type
_entity.pdbx_description
1 polymer ?
#
loop_
_entity_poly.entity_id
_entity_poly.type
_entity_poly.pdbx_seq_one_letter_code
_entity_poly.pdbx_strand_id
1 'polypeptide(L)'
;MKKLIALLLVLTIALLGCSQKSALETGSKACNYSNIEVYFYYSPTCPHCEKVKPYIDKLREKYKDVKFIYCNVSDKNISKACYTYAYYVIGVPTVVVHAGNVTTALAGDRDIIGLENLIRSLACCGK
;
A
#
# COMPACT_ATOMS: atom_id res chain seq x y z
N MET A 1 -22.64 -1.25 -58.31
CA MET A 1 -21.22 -1.58 -58.03
C MET A 1 -20.68 -0.90 -56.76
N LYS A 2 -20.93 0.40 -56.53
CA LYS A 2 -20.47 1.13 -55.31
C LYS A 2 -21.03 0.59 -53.99
N LYS A 3 -22.27 0.07 -53.98
CA LYS A 3 -22.90 -0.56 -52.79
C LYS A 3 -22.27 -1.91 -52.40
N LEU A 4 -21.71 -2.66 -53.36
CA LEU A 4 -21.00 -3.91 -53.10
C LEU A 4 -19.63 -3.66 -52.46
N ILE A 5 -18.93 -2.61 -52.90
CA ILE A 5 -17.64 -2.19 -52.35
C ILE A 5 -17.80 -1.68 -50.91
N ALA A 6 -18.87 -0.93 -50.62
CA ALA A 6 -19.18 -0.48 -49.26
C ALA A 6 -19.51 -1.64 -48.31
N LEU A 7 -20.19 -2.69 -48.79
CA LEU A 7 -20.53 -3.86 -47.98
C LEU A 7 -19.29 -4.70 -47.62
N LEU A 8 -18.35 -4.82 -48.55
CA LEU A 8 -17.08 -5.54 -48.36
C LEU A 8 -16.14 -4.83 -47.36
N LEU A 9 -16.15 -3.50 -47.34
CA LEU A 9 -15.36 -2.68 -46.40
C LEU A 9 -15.88 -2.76 -44.95
N VAL A 10 -17.18 -2.92 -44.75
CA VAL A 10 -17.77 -3.04 -43.40
C VAL A 10 -17.54 -4.44 -42.82
N LEU A 11 -17.54 -5.48 -43.67
CA LEU A 11 -17.32 -6.86 -43.25
C LEU A 11 -15.86 -7.14 -42.84
N THR A 12 -14.89 -6.42 -43.40
CA THR A 12 -13.48 -6.51 -42.99
C THR A 12 -13.21 -5.78 -41.66
N ILE A 13 -13.88 -4.66 -41.41
CA ILE A 13 -13.76 -3.93 -40.13
C ILE A 13 -14.36 -4.74 -38.97
N ALA A 14 -15.43 -5.52 -39.21
CA ALA A 14 -16.05 -6.37 -38.19
C ALA A 14 -15.15 -7.55 -37.75
N LEU A 15 -14.24 -8.03 -38.61
CA LEU A 15 -13.31 -9.12 -38.30
C LEU A 15 -12.00 -8.62 -37.63
N LEU A 16 -11.68 -7.33 -37.75
CA LEU A 16 -10.61 -6.66 -36.99
C LEU A 16 -11.10 -6.09 -35.65
N GLY A 17 -12.42 -6.14 -35.40
CA GLY A 17 -13.03 -5.85 -34.12
C GLY A 17 -12.78 -6.94 -33.08
N CYS A 18 -11.52 -7.28 -32.82
CA CYS A 18 -11.17 -7.76 -31.49
C CYS A 18 -11.56 -6.65 -30.53
N SER A 19 -12.64 -6.88 -29.80
CA SER A 19 -13.06 -6.08 -28.66
C SER A 19 -11.86 -5.95 -27.70
N GLN A 20 -11.02 -4.94 -27.89
CA GLN A 20 -10.20 -4.40 -26.82
C GLN A 20 -11.16 -3.72 -25.86
N LYS A 21 -11.86 -4.54 -25.06
CA LYS A 21 -11.97 -4.17 -23.66
C LYS A 21 -10.52 -4.07 -23.24
N SER A 22 -10.06 -2.85 -23.07
CA SER A 22 -8.92 -2.54 -22.23
C SER A 22 -9.16 -3.28 -20.92
N ALA A 23 -8.72 -4.53 -20.85
CA ALA A 23 -8.10 -5.01 -19.64
C ALA A 23 -6.94 -4.04 -19.48
N LEU A 24 -7.24 -2.94 -18.76
CA LEU A 24 -6.28 -2.28 -17.91
C LEU A 24 -5.34 -3.37 -17.45
N GLU A 25 -4.06 -3.19 -17.73
CA GLU A 25 -2.98 -3.93 -17.10
C GLU A 25 -3.11 -3.76 -15.58
N THR A 26 -4.08 -4.47 -15.02
CA THR A 26 -4.11 -4.85 -13.64
C THR A 26 -3.31 -6.12 -13.69
N GLY A 27 -1.98 -5.94 -13.74
CA GLY A 27 -1.04 -7.02 -13.55
C GLY A 27 -1.58 -7.86 -12.40
N SER A 28 -1.86 -9.12 -12.70
CA SER A 28 -2.28 -10.12 -11.74
C SER A 28 -1.23 -10.12 -10.61
N LYS A 29 -1.49 -9.38 -9.53
CA LYS A 29 -0.71 -9.46 -8.29
C LYS A 29 -1.09 -10.78 -7.62
N ALA A 30 -0.60 -11.88 -8.19
CA ALA A 30 -0.39 -13.09 -7.44
C ALA A 30 0.49 -12.71 -6.24
N CYS A 31 -0.06 -12.77 -5.01
CA CYS A 31 0.67 -12.78 -3.74
C CYS A 31 1.94 -11.89 -3.71
N ASN A 32 1.79 -10.58 -3.53
CA ASN A 32 2.76 -9.66 -4.13
C ASN A 32 3.99 -9.27 -3.29
N TYR A 33 4.05 -9.49 -1.97
CA TYR A 33 5.27 -9.20 -1.19
C TYR A 33 5.47 -10.16 -0.02
N SER A 34 6.70 -10.67 0.12
CA SER A 34 7.13 -11.52 1.24
C SER A 34 7.74 -10.75 2.41
N ASN A 35 8.08 -9.48 2.23
CA ASN A 35 8.73 -8.64 3.24
C ASN A 35 7.96 -7.33 3.36
N ILE A 36 7.08 -7.23 4.37
CA ILE A 36 6.35 -6.01 4.70
C ILE A 36 7.02 -5.39 5.92
N GLU A 37 7.41 -4.12 5.80
CA GLU A 37 7.95 -3.33 6.89
C GLU A 37 6.99 -2.20 7.25
N VAL A 38 6.77 -1.99 8.54
CA VAL A 38 5.87 -0.97 9.10
C VAL A 38 6.68 -0.08 10.02
N TYR A 39 6.75 1.21 9.69
CA TYR A 39 7.45 2.23 10.46
C TYR A 39 6.41 3.11 11.16
N PHE A 40 6.32 3.02 12.48
CA PHE A 40 5.41 3.84 13.28
C PHE A 40 6.16 5.02 13.89
N TYR A 41 5.91 6.22 13.37
CA TYR A 41 6.47 7.48 13.87
C TYR A 41 5.56 8.05 14.94
N TYR A 42 6.11 8.25 16.13
CA TYR A 42 5.36 8.66 17.31
C TYR A 42 6.20 9.53 18.26
N SER A 43 5.53 10.18 19.20
CA SER A 43 6.16 10.82 20.35
C SER A 43 5.44 10.38 21.64
N PRO A 44 6.17 10.12 22.76
CA PRO A 44 5.57 9.78 24.04
C PRO A 44 4.66 10.86 24.63
N THR A 45 4.83 12.13 24.25
CA THR A 45 4.04 13.25 24.78
C THR A 45 2.86 13.63 23.89
N CYS A 46 2.58 12.87 22.84
CA CYS A 46 1.50 13.13 21.90
C CYS A 46 0.26 12.28 22.25
N PRO A 47 -0.86 12.88 22.69
CA PRO A 47 -2.06 12.13 23.09
C PRO A 47 -2.64 11.26 21.96
N HIS A 48 -2.54 11.72 20.72
CA HIS A 48 -2.98 10.93 19.55
C HIS A 48 -2.10 9.70 19.32
N CYS A 49 -0.80 9.77 19.63
CA CYS A 49 0.10 8.63 19.56
C CYS A 49 -0.23 7.61 20.65
N GLU A 50 -0.48 8.06 21.89
CA GLU A 50 -0.85 7.18 23.00
C GLU A 50 -2.15 6.41 22.71
N LYS A 51 -3.14 7.09 22.11
CA LYS A 51 -4.41 6.46 21.71
C LYS A 51 -4.22 5.34 20.68
N VAL A 52 -3.29 5.50 19.74
CA VAL A 52 -3.09 4.58 18.61
C VAL A 52 -2.11 3.46 18.95
N LYS A 53 -1.17 3.71 19.87
CA LYS A 53 -0.10 2.76 20.22
C LYS A 53 -0.61 1.34 20.56
N PRO A 54 -1.66 1.14 21.38
CA PRO A 54 -2.20 -0.19 21.66
C PRO A 54 -2.66 -0.95 20.41
N TYR A 55 -3.19 -0.24 19.41
CA TYR A 55 -3.57 -0.84 18.14
C TYR A 55 -2.36 -1.31 17.33
N ILE A 56 -1.29 -0.49 17.27
CA ILE A 56 -0.04 -0.89 16.60
C ILE A 56 0.61 -2.09 17.32
N ASP A 57 0.64 -2.08 18.65
CA ASP A 57 1.18 -3.19 19.44
C ASP A 57 0.41 -4.50 19.17
N LYS A 58 -0.93 -4.44 19.11
CA LYS A 58 -1.80 -5.57 18.73
C LYS A 58 -1.50 -6.09 17.33
N LEU A 59 -1.29 -5.22 16.35
CA LEU A 59 -0.96 -5.64 14.99
C LEU A 59 0.44 -6.25 14.91
N ARG A 60 1.43 -5.70 15.62
CA ARG A 60 2.76 -6.31 15.74
C ARG A 60 2.68 -7.71 16.34
N GLU A 61 1.80 -7.92 17.31
CA GLU A 61 1.61 -9.24 17.91
C GLU A 61 0.94 -10.22 16.95
N LYS A 62 -0.05 -9.76 16.19
CA LYS A 62 -0.81 -10.56 15.23
C LYS A 62 -0.01 -10.95 13.99
N TYR A 63 0.81 -10.04 13.45
CA TYR A 63 1.52 -10.21 12.19
C TYR A 63 3.02 -10.40 12.43
N LYS A 64 3.44 -11.61 12.84
CA LYS A 64 4.83 -11.92 13.19
C LYS A 64 5.82 -11.83 12.02
N ASP A 65 5.33 -12.07 10.80
CA ASP A 65 6.13 -11.98 9.57
C ASP A 65 6.25 -10.53 9.04
N VAL A 66 5.57 -9.58 9.68
CA VAL A 66 5.67 -8.16 9.35
C VAL A 66 6.62 -7.49 10.34
N LYS A 67 7.59 -6.75 9.82
CA LYS A 67 8.59 -6.08 10.65
C LYS A 67 8.07 -4.72 11.10
N PHE A 68 7.77 -4.57 12.38
CA PHE A 68 7.38 -3.30 12.97
C PHE A 68 8.58 -2.56 13.59
N ILE A 69 8.77 -1.31 13.18
CA ILE A 69 9.84 -0.42 13.64
C ILE A 69 9.20 0.80 14.30
N TYR A 70 9.56 1.06 15.56
CA TYR A 70 9.02 2.16 16.35
C TYR A 70 9.99 3.33 16.31
N CYS A 71 9.55 4.43 15.72
CA CYS A 71 10.33 5.62 15.45
C CYS A 71 9.89 6.75 16.40
N ASN A 72 10.52 6.80 17.58
CA ASN A 72 10.29 7.88 18.53
C ASN A 72 10.96 9.16 18.03
N VAL A 73 10.17 10.11 17.52
CA VAL A 73 10.69 11.37 16.95
C VAL A 73 11.24 12.34 18.00
N SER A 74 10.98 12.08 19.28
CA SER A 74 11.52 12.85 20.40
C SER A 74 12.86 12.31 20.90
N ASP A 75 13.30 11.14 20.43
CA ASP A 75 14.59 10.57 20.80
C ASP A 75 15.73 11.18 19.97
N LYS A 76 16.78 11.63 20.65
CA LYS A 76 18.00 12.16 20.01
C LYS A 76 18.80 11.06 19.30
N ASN A 77 18.61 9.79 19.69
CA ASN A 77 19.33 8.64 19.15
C ASN A 77 18.38 7.68 18.40
N ILE A 78 17.42 8.23 17.64
CA ILE A 78 16.49 7.44 16.85
C ILE A 78 17.24 6.53 15.84
N SER A 79 16.77 5.30 15.67
CA SER A 79 17.39 4.31 14.77
C SER A 79 17.54 4.85 13.35
N LYS A 80 18.67 4.54 12.70
CA LYS A 80 18.93 4.94 11.31
C LYS A 80 17.82 4.51 10.35
N ALA A 81 17.17 3.37 10.61
CA ALA A 81 16.06 2.87 9.82
C ALA A 81 14.88 3.86 9.76
N CYS A 82 14.68 4.65 10.82
CA CYS A 82 13.62 5.65 10.87
C CYS A 82 13.86 6.85 9.95
N TYR A 83 15.08 7.06 9.45
CA TYR A 83 15.31 8.11 8.47
C TYR A 83 14.95 7.70 7.04
N THR A 84 14.85 6.39 6.75
CA THR A 84 14.58 5.86 5.41
C THR A 84 13.30 6.43 4.81
N TYR A 85 12.25 6.59 5.63
CA TYR A 85 10.94 7.07 5.17
C TYR A 85 10.49 8.36 5.86
N ALA A 86 11.40 9.08 6.53
CA ALA A 86 11.06 10.32 7.23
C ALA A 86 10.49 11.40 6.30
N TYR A 87 10.85 11.39 5.00
CA TYR A 87 10.29 12.31 4.01
C TYR A 87 8.76 12.22 3.87
N TYR A 88 8.17 11.06 4.14
CA TYR A 88 6.72 10.85 4.09
C TYR A 88 6.00 11.31 5.36
N VAL A 89 6.74 11.81 6.36
CA VAL A 89 6.24 12.08 7.71
C VAL A 89 6.22 13.59 7.94
N ILE A 90 5.03 14.18 7.93
CA ILE A 90 4.82 15.61 8.22
C ILE A 90 4.54 15.83 9.71
N GLY A 91 4.03 14.82 10.42
CA GLY A 91 3.71 14.88 11.84
C GLY A 91 3.47 13.49 12.43
N VAL A 92 3.16 13.44 13.72
CA VAL A 92 2.86 12.18 14.44
C VAL A 92 1.42 12.19 14.98
N PRO A 93 0.74 11.03 15.07
CA PRO A 93 1.23 9.72 14.63
C PRO A 93 1.21 9.57 13.10
N THR A 94 2.22 8.91 12.53
CA THR A 94 2.22 8.49 11.12
C THR A 94 2.75 7.07 11.02
N VAL A 95 2.10 6.23 10.21
CA VAL A 95 2.61 4.91 9.85
C VAL A 95 3.03 4.91 8.40
N VAL A 96 4.27 4.52 8.12
CA VAL A 96 4.72 4.22 6.75
C VAL A 96 4.82 2.71 6.58
N VAL A 97 4.15 2.17 5.57
CA VAL A 97 4.24 0.77 5.16
C VAL A 97 5.07 0.69 3.89
N HIS A 98 6.08 -0.16 3.89
CA HIS A 98 6.91 -0.45 2.73
C HIS A 98 6.88 -1.95 2.41
N ALA A 99 6.60 -2.28 1.15
CA ALA A 99 6.61 -3.65 0.65
C ALA A 99 7.03 -3.64 -0.83
N GLY A 100 8.26 -4.07 -1.10
CA GLY A 100 8.86 -4.06 -2.43
C GLY A 100 8.85 -2.66 -3.07
N ASN A 101 8.08 -2.47 -4.14
CA ASN A 101 7.94 -1.17 -4.81
C ASN A 101 6.76 -0.33 -4.30
N VAL A 102 6.02 -0.79 -3.30
CA VAL A 102 4.91 -0.05 -2.69
C VAL A 102 5.40 0.63 -1.41
N THR A 103 5.17 1.94 -1.33
CA THR A 103 5.35 2.72 -0.10
C THR A 103 4.10 3.54 0.13
N THR A 104 3.51 3.47 1.31
CA THR A 104 2.26 4.16 1.65
C THR A 104 2.33 4.72 3.05
N ALA A 105 1.93 5.97 3.23
CA ALA A 105 1.84 6.62 4.53
C ALA A 105 0.38 6.75 4.96
N LEU A 106 0.10 6.46 6.23
CA LEU A 106 -1.18 6.66 6.90
C LEU A 106 -0.93 7.70 8.01
N ALA A 107 -1.52 8.89 7.85
CA ALA A 107 -1.26 10.03 8.74
C ALA A 107 -2.42 10.25 9.71
N GLY A 108 -2.12 10.34 11.01
CA GLY A 108 -3.10 10.56 12.05
C GLY A 108 -3.86 9.30 12.48
N ASP A 109 -4.60 9.41 13.59
CA ASP A 109 -5.29 8.28 14.21
C ASP A 109 -6.38 7.68 13.33
N ARG A 110 -7.08 8.50 12.54
CA ARG A 110 -8.16 8.08 11.65
C ARG A 110 -7.69 7.22 10.48
N ASP A 111 -6.55 7.52 9.89
CA ASP A 111 -6.04 6.75 8.74
C ASP A 111 -5.38 5.46 9.21
N ILE A 112 -4.69 5.51 10.35
CA ILE A 112 -3.95 4.38 10.90
C ILE A 112 -4.86 3.19 11.20
N ILE A 113 -6.16 3.37 11.51
CA ILE A 113 -7.08 2.23 11.67
C ILE A 113 -7.15 1.34 10.42
N GLY A 114 -6.88 1.89 9.23
CA GLY A 114 -6.82 1.16 7.97
C GLY A 114 -5.57 0.28 7.80
N LEU A 115 -4.60 0.35 8.72
CA LEU A 115 -3.34 -0.36 8.63
C LEU A 115 -3.50 -1.88 8.48
N GLU A 116 -4.41 -2.51 9.22
CA GLU A 116 -4.62 -3.95 9.09
C GLU A 116 -5.08 -4.34 7.69
N ASN A 117 -5.99 -3.56 7.10
CA ASN A 117 -6.49 -3.80 5.75
C ASN A 117 -5.37 -3.63 4.71
N LEU A 118 -4.48 -2.64 4.91
CA LEU A 118 -3.31 -2.43 4.07
C LEU A 118 -2.31 -3.60 4.18
N ILE A 119 -2.02 -4.08 5.39
CA ILE A 119 -1.16 -5.26 5.57
C ILE A 119 -1.77 -6.47 4.87
N ARG A 120 -3.08 -6.71 5.02
CA ARG A 120 -3.78 -7.83 4.38
C ARG A 120 -3.80 -7.75 2.86
N SER A 121 -3.94 -6.55 2.28
CA SER A 121 -3.94 -6.39 0.83
C SER A 121 -2.56 -6.54 0.21
N LEU A 122 -1.49 -6.35 0.99
CA LEU A 122 -0.11 -6.57 0.59
C LEU A 122 0.37 -8.01 0.83
N ALA A 123 -0.24 -8.70 1.80
CA ALA A 123 0.12 -10.08 2.14
C ALA A 123 -0.34 -11.09 1.07
N CYS A 124 0.47 -12.13 0.90
CA CYS A 124 0.14 -13.27 0.05
C CYS A 124 -0.99 -14.10 0.69
N CYS A 125 -2.10 -14.32 -0.02
CA CYS A 125 -3.13 -15.27 0.43
C CYS A 125 -2.55 -16.70 0.37
N GLY A 126 -2.42 -17.38 1.52
CA GLY A 126 -2.04 -18.79 1.59
C GLY A 126 -0.77 -19.12 2.39
N LYS A 127 -0.30 -18.23 3.27
CA LYS A 127 0.51 -18.60 4.43
C LYS A 127 -0.25 -18.27 5.71
#